data_AF-A0A1T4JPI2-F1
#
_entry.id   AF-A0A1T4JPI2-F1
#
_cell.length_a   1.000
_cell.length_b   1.000
_cell.length_c   1.000
_cell.angle_alpha   90.00
_cell.angle_beta   90.00
_cell.angle_gamma   90.00
#
_symmetry.space_group_name_H-M   'P 1'
#
loop_
_entity.id
_entity.type
_entity.pdbx_description
1 polymer ?
#
loop_
_entity_poly.entity_id
_entity_poly.type
_entity_poly.pdbx_seq_one_letter_code
_entity_poly.pdbx_strand_id
1 'polypeptide(L)'
;MAKQANQIIGAFTLRNEGDGCLTSKYHHGDSVDGPFTESCKLITPLVLTDVFIGTYRTIWLEDANHAVAQLIIRRNPINGSIFQLSWLDENSNSIFEGTAMIFDNILVGAYWNDH
;
A
#
# COMPACT_ATOMS: atom_id res chain seq x y z
N MET A 1 -1.09 24.20 15.43
CA MET A 1 0.20 23.78 14.88
C MET A 1 -0.06 23.20 13.50
N ALA A 2 0.60 23.68 12.45
CA ALA A 2 0.46 23.09 11.13
C ALA A 2 1.12 21.70 11.15
N LYS A 3 0.39 20.65 10.75
CA LYS A 3 0.95 19.30 10.63
C LYS A 3 2.08 19.38 9.60
N GLN A 4 3.30 19.02 10.00
CA GLN A 4 4.43 18.92 9.08
C GLN A 4 4.03 17.98 7.95
N ALA A 5 4.30 18.35 6.70
CA ALA A 5 3.96 17.49 5.57
C ALA A 5 4.72 16.16 5.75
N ASN A 6 3.97 15.05 5.74
CA ASN A 6 4.56 13.73 5.91
C ASN A 6 5.60 13.50 4.80
N GLN A 7 6.85 13.27 5.19
CA GLN A 7 7.95 13.10 4.24
C GLN A 7 7.77 11.77 3.52
N ILE A 8 7.63 11.83 2.19
CA ILE A 8 7.55 10.63 1.35
C ILE A 8 8.87 9.86 1.49
N ILE A 9 8.77 8.59 1.84
CA ILE A 9 9.92 7.68 1.95
C ILE A 9 9.92 6.63 0.85
N GLY A 10 8.87 6.52 0.04
CA GLY A 10 8.85 5.54 -1.02
C GLY A 10 7.70 5.68 -1.98
N ALA A 11 7.78 4.90 -3.06
CA ALA A 11 6.78 4.83 -4.11
C ALA A 11 6.52 3.37 -4.50
N PHE A 12 5.30 3.09 -4.94
CA PHE A 12 4.88 1.73 -5.29
C PHE A 12 3.97 1.70 -6.51
N THR A 13 3.92 0.53 -7.12
CA THR A 13 2.87 0.13 -8.06
C THR A 13 2.21 -1.14 -7.54
N LEU A 14 0.89 -1.16 -7.43
CA LEU A 14 0.08 -2.34 -7.09
C LEU A 14 -0.74 -2.75 -8.31
N ARG A 15 -0.50 -3.97 -8.81
CA ARG A 15 -1.23 -4.58 -9.91
C ARG A 15 -2.24 -5.58 -9.37
N ASN A 16 -3.46 -5.55 -9.91
CA ASN A 16 -4.44 -6.60 -9.67
C ASN A 16 -4.15 -7.81 -10.57
N GLU A 17 -3.93 -8.97 -9.96
CA GLU A 17 -3.68 -10.24 -10.67
C GLU A 17 -4.95 -11.10 -10.80
N GLY A 18 -6.09 -10.64 -10.25
CA GLY A 18 -7.31 -11.42 -10.15
C GLY A 18 -7.39 -12.20 -8.82
N ASP A 19 -8.55 -12.83 -8.58
CA ASP A 19 -8.81 -13.69 -7.40
C ASP A 19 -8.51 -13.03 -6.03
N GLY A 20 -8.60 -11.70 -5.97
CA GLY A 20 -8.26 -10.91 -4.79
C GLY A 20 -6.76 -10.90 -4.48
N CYS A 21 -5.91 -11.21 -5.45
CA CYS A 21 -4.45 -11.13 -5.31
C CYS A 21 -3.93 -9.84 -5.96
N LEU A 22 -3.04 -9.15 -5.25
CA LEU A 22 -2.26 -8.03 -5.79
C LEU A 22 -0.77 -8.37 -5.75
N THR A 23 -0.01 -7.87 -6.71
CA THR A 23 1.46 -7.82 -6.65
C THR A 23 1.91 -6.38 -6.66
N SER A 24 3.02 -6.10 -5.98
CA SER A 24 3.59 -4.78 -5.94
C SER A 24 5.09 -4.79 -6.17
N LYS A 25 5.54 -3.72 -6.82
CA LYS A 25 6.94 -3.30 -6.85
C LYS A 25 7.02 -1.95 -6.15
N TYR A 26 8.01 -1.79 -5.30
CA TYR A 26 8.19 -0.54 -4.56
C TYR A 26 9.66 -0.18 -4.39
N HIS A 27 9.89 1.10 -4.14
CA HIS A 27 11.18 1.65 -3.75
C HIS A 27 11.06 2.25 -2.36
N HIS A 28 12.01 1.91 -1.49
CA HIS A 28 12.07 2.41 -0.12
C HIS A 28 13.33 3.26 0.07
N GLY A 29 13.15 4.51 0.48
CA GLY A 29 14.20 5.50 0.73
C GLY A 29 15.10 5.73 -0.48
N ASP A 30 16.40 5.81 -0.21
CA ASP A 30 17.48 5.84 -1.19
C ASP A 30 18.15 4.46 -1.33
N SER A 31 17.42 3.36 -1.05
CA SER A 31 18.00 2.01 -1.10
C SER A 31 18.52 1.68 -2.49
N VAL A 32 19.80 1.33 -2.57
CA VAL A 32 20.48 0.92 -3.80
C VAL A 32 20.10 -0.50 -4.24
N ASP A 33 19.49 -1.29 -3.36
CA ASP A 33 19.13 -2.69 -3.61
C ASP A 33 17.69 -2.86 -4.12
N GLY A 34 16.94 -1.76 -4.27
CA GLY A 34 15.61 -1.74 -4.87
C GLY A 34 15.60 -1.89 -6.40
N PRO A 35 14.42 -2.16 -7.02
CA PRO A 35 13.09 -2.21 -6.40
C PRO A 35 12.78 -3.56 -5.73
N PHE A 36 12.02 -3.47 -4.65
CA PHE A 36 11.54 -4.60 -3.86
C PHE A 36 10.18 -5.12 -4.35
N THR A 37 9.73 -6.24 -3.78
CA THR A 37 8.46 -6.87 -4.13
C THR A 37 7.56 -7.11 -2.93
N GLU A 38 6.27 -6.91 -3.15
CA GLU A 38 5.20 -7.16 -2.21
C GLU A 38 4.12 -8.03 -2.86
N SER A 39 3.47 -8.90 -2.09
CA SER A 39 2.32 -9.69 -2.53
C SER A 39 1.20 -9.61 -1.51
N CYS A 40 -0.02 -9.35 -1.99
CA CYS A 40 -1.19 -9.14 -1.16
C CYS A 40 -2.28 -10.14 -1.50
N LYS A 41 -2.92 -10.74 -0.48
CA LYS A 41 -4.11 -11.58 -0.62
C LYS A 41 -5.28 -10.96 0.12
N LEU A 42 -6.39 -10.73 -0.58
CA LEU A 42 -7.62 -10.17 -0.03
C LEU A 42 -8.16 -11.10 1.07
N ILE A 43 -8.43 -10.51 2.23
CA ILE A 43 -9.13 -11.15 3.34
C ILE A 43 -10.60 -10.76 3.29
N THR A 44 -10.86 -9.44 3.19
CA THR A 44 -12.21 -8.89 3.26
C THR A 44 -12.38 -7.78 2.22
N PRO A 45 -13.28 -7.93 1.23
CA PRO A 45 -13.64 -6.81 0.36
C PRO A 45 -14.39 -5.75 1.17
N LEU A 46 -14.00 -4.49 1.03
CA LEU A 46 -14.74 -3.37 1.64
C LEU A 46 -15.77 -2.79 0.66
N VAL A 47 -15.54 -2.95 -0.66
CA VAL A 47 -16.48 -2.60 -1.73
C VAL A 47 -16.42 -3.69 -2.81
N LEU A 48 -17.54 -4.38 -3.06
CA LEU A 48 -17.57 -5.55 -3.94
C LEU A 48 -17.28 -5.26 -5.43
N THR A 49 -17.47 -4.02 -5.87
CA THR A 49 -17.29 -3.61 -7.27
C THR A 49 -15.93 -3.01 -7.58
N ASP A 50 -15.10 -2.75 -6.57
CA ASP A 50 -13.78 -2.17 -6.73
C ASP A 50 -12.71 -3.20 -6.35
N VAL A 51 -11.90 -3.60 -7.32
CA VAL A 51 -10.93 -4.69 -7.19
C VAL A 51 -9.80 -4.40 -6.21
N PHE A 52 -9.59 -3.12 -5.86
CA PHE A 52 -8.53 -2.70 -4.94
C PHE A 52 -9.04 -2.38 -3.53
N ILE A 53 -10.34 -2.10 -3.34
CA ILE A 53 -10.85 -1.65 -2.03
C ILE A 53 -11.12 -2.85 -1.12
N GLY A 54 -10.26 -3.00 -0.12
CA GLY A 54 -10.34 -4.14 0.78
C GLY A 54 -9.30 -4.12 1.88
N THR A 55 -9.37 -5.15 2.71
CA THR A 55 -8.34 -5.53 3.67
C THR A 55 -7.60 -6.74 3.14
N TYR A 56 -6.29 -6.65 3.06
CA TYR A 56 -5.39 -7.66 2.51
C TYR A 56 -4.41 -8.12 3.58
N ARG A 57 -4.03 -9.40 3.54
CA ARG A 57 -2.78 -9.87 4.13
C ARG A 57 -1.68 -9.56 3.14
N THR A 58 -0.62 -8.88 3.55
CA THR A 58 0.50 -8.56 2.68
C THR A 58 1.80 -9.12 3.24
N ILE A 59 2.71 -9.47 2.33
CA ILE A 59 4.08 -9.86 2.62
C ILE A 59 4.99 -9.10 1.66
N TRP A 60 6.00 -8.41 2.19
CA TRP A 60 7.04 -7.80 1.37
C TRP A 60 8.42 -8.34 1.73
N LEU A 61 9.33 -8.27 0.75
CA LEU A 61 10.71 -8.67 0.86
C LEU A 61 11.60 -7.44 0.72
N GLU A 62 12.39 -7.15 1.74
CA GLU A 62 13.30 -6.01 1.79
C GLU A 62 14.62 -6.46 2.42
N ASP A 63 15.73 -6.26 1.71
CA ASP A 63 17.09 -6.55 2.17
C ASP A 63 17.25 -7.92 2.86
N ALA A 64 16.76 -8.97 2.17
CA ALA A 64 16.71 -10.38 2.62
C ALA A 64 15.80 -10.70 3.82
N ASN A 65 15.10 -9.71 4.37
CA ASN A 65 14.05 -9.90 5.37
C ASN A 65 12.69 -9.99 4.70
N HIS A 66 11.76 -10.69 5.35
CA HIS A 66 10.35 -10.64 5.00
C HIS A 66 9.55 -10.07 6.16
N ALA A 67 8.55 -9.25 5.86
CA ALA A 67 7.61 -8.75 6.84
C ALA A 67 6.20 -9.14 6.43
N VAL A 68 5.39 -9.53 7.41
CA VAL A 68 3.97 -9.83 7.23
C VAL A 68 3.18 -8.71 7.89
N ALA A 69 2.19 -8.19 7.17
CA ALA A 69 1.38 -7.08 7.63
C ALA A 69 -0.06 -7.19 7.11
N GLN A 70 -0.91 -6.27 7.54
CA GLN A 70 -2.21 -6.02 6.95
C GLN A 70 -2.14 -4.75 6.09
N LEU A 71 -2.65 -4.82 4.87
CA LEU A 71 -2.83 -3.65 4.01
C LEU A 71 -4.32 -3.33 3.92
N ILE A 72 -4.70 -2.10 4.27
CA ILE A 72 -6.05 -1.59 4.09
C ILE A 72 -6.04 -0.55 2.98
N ILE A 73 -6.87 -0.76 1.95
CA ILE A 73 -7.04 0.17 0.84
C ILE A 73 -8.47 0.70 0.86
N ARG A 74 -8.62 2.02 0.87
CA ARG A 74 -9.91 2.73 0.87
C ARG A 74 -9.90 3.88 -0.12
N ARG A 75 -11.09 4.36 -0.50
CA ARG A 75 -11.21 5.64 -1.22
C ARG A 75 -11.07 6.79 -0.24
N ASN A 76 -10.37 7.83 -0.67
CA ASN A 76 -10.36 9.08 0.06
C ASN A 76 -11.77 9.69 0.06
N PRO A 77 -12.33 10.07 1.23
CA PRO A 77 -13.71 10.55 1.32
C PRO A 77 -13.92 11.95 0.71
N ILE A 78 -12.84 12.72 0.55
CA ILE A 78 -12.87 14.07 -0.02
C ILE A 78 -12.65 14.02 -1.54
N ASN A 79 -11.76 13.14 -2.01
CA ASN A 79 -11.48 12.95 -3.42
C ASN A 79 -11.56 11.47 -3.80
N GLY A 80 -12.69 11.06 -4.38
CA GLY A 80 -12.93 9.67 -4.78
C GLY A 80 -11.99 9.12 -5.85
N SER A 81 -11.18 9.95 -6.52
CA SER A 81 -10.14 9.48 -7.44
C SER A 81 -8.86 9.03 -6.72
N ILE A 82 -8.68 9.40 -5.45
CA ILE A 82 -7.53 9.06 -4.63
C ILE A 82 -7.85 7.87 -3.74
N PHE A 83 -6.90 6.95 -3.64
CA PHE A 83 -6.90 5.86 -2.67
C PHE A 83 -6.05 6.25 -1.46
N GLN A 84 -6.47 5.80 -0.29
CA GLN A 84 -5.71 5.83 0.95
C GLN A 84 -5.31 4.40 1.28
N LEU A 85 -4.03 4.22 1.61
CA LEU A 85 -3.45 2.94 1.96
C LEU A 85 -2.86 3.03 3.36
N SER A 86 -3.06 1.98 4.15
CA SER A 86 -2.48 1.84 5.49
C SER A 86 -1.90 0.44 5.62
N TRP A 87 -0.60 0.35 5.90
CA TRP A 87 0.09 -0.89 6.25
C TRP A 87 0.17 -0.98 7.76
N LEU A 88 -0.40 -2.04 8.33
CA LEU A 88 -0.49 -2.27 9.76
C LEU A 88 0.29 -3.50 10.17
N ASP A 89 0.98 -3.43 11.31
CA ASP A 89 1.66 -4.58 11.91
C ASP A 89 0.67 -5.63 12.45
N GLU A 90 1.20 -6.72 13.01
CA GLU A 90 0.39 -7.79 13.61
C GLU A 90 -0.48 -7.34 14.79
N ASN A 91 -0.14 -6.21 15.41
CA ASN A 91 -0.87 -5.59 16.53
C ASN A 91 -1.82 -4.49 16.04
N SER A 92 -2.01 -4.36 14.72
CA SER A 92 -2.82 -3.31 14.07
C SER A 92 -2.31 -1.88 14.29
N ASN A 93 -1.03 -1.71 14.63
CA ASN A 93 -0.39 -0.40 14.62
C ASN A 93 0.00 -0.04 13.20
N SER A 94 -0.22 1.21 12.83
CA SER A 94 0.16 1.72 11.53
C SER A 94 1.68 1.83 11.41
N ILE A 95 2.22 1.18 10.38
CA ILE A 95 3.65 1.21 10.01
C ILE A 95 3.84 2.32 8.97
N PHE A 96 3.03 2.26 7.92
CA PHE A 96 3.07 3.20 6.81
C PHE A 96 1.66 3.65 6.43
N GLU A 97 1.59 4.88 5.97
CA GLU A 97 0.43 5.43 5.28
C GLU A 97 0.83 5.84 3.87
N GLY A 98 -0.12 5.79 2.94
CA GLY A 98 0.13 6.22 1.58
C GLY A 98 -1.11 6.66 0.83
N THR A 99 -0.88 7.28 -0.31
CA THR A 99 -1.92 7.63 -1.28
C THR A 99 -1.56 7.13 -2.66
N ALA A 100 -2.57 6.79 -3.43
CA ALA A 100 -2.41 6.31 -4.80
C ALA A 100 -3.54 6.78 -5.70
N MET A 101 -3.29 6.67 -7.01
CA MET A 101 -4.29 6.84 -8.06
C MET A 101 -4.19 5.66 -9.04
N ILE A 102 -5.28 5.39 -9.75
CA ILE A 102 -5.28 4.39 -10.83
C ILE A 102 -4.69 5.02 -12.09
N PHE A 103 -3.72 4.34 -12.68
CA PHE A 103 -3.19 4.58 -14.02
C PHE A 103 -3.05 3.25 -14.75
N ASP A 104 -3.69 3.08 -15.91
CA ASP A 104 -3.69 1.82 -16.68
C ASP A 104 -3.98 0.56 -15.85
N ASN A 105 -5.01 0.64 -14.99
CA ASN A 105 -5.45 -0.44 -14.10
C ASN A 105 -4.38 -0.90 -13.08
N ILE A 106 -3.41 -0.03 -12.78
CA ILE A 106 -2.40 -0.20 -11.75
C ILE A 106 -2.60 0.93 -10.73
N LEU A 107 -2.55 0.62 -9.45
CA LEU A 107 -2.45 1.63 -8.40
C LEU A 107 -1.02 2.13 -8.31
N VAL A 108 -0.81 3.41 -8.59
CA VAL A 108 0.50 4.05 -8.50
C VAL A 108 0.44 5.06 -7.37
N GLY A 109 1.39 4.98 -6.44
CA GLY A 109 1.32 5.78 -5.22
C GLY A 109 2.65 5.99 -4.53
N ALA A 110 2.57 6.73 -3.43
CA ALA A 110 3.67 7.02 -2.54
C ALA A 110 3.25 6.77 -1.09
N TYR A 111 4.23 6.52 -0.23
CA TYR A 111 4.01 6.24 1.19
C TYR A 111 5.05 6.92 2.08
N TRP A 112 4.71 7.01 3.36
CA TRP A 112 5.47 7.66 4.42
C TRP A 112 5.25 6.91 5.74
N ASN A 113 6.11 7.18 6.73
CA ASN A 113 5.95 6.67 8.10
C ASN A 113 4.73 7.34 8.77
N ASP A 114 3.94 6.58 9.52
CA ASP A 114 2.85 7.14 10.32
C ASP A 114 3.31 7.78 11.65
N HIS A 115 4.59 8.16 11.74
CA HIS A 115 5.26 8.65 12.96
C HIS A 115 6.08 9.91 12.70
#